data_AF-A0A3A0G1V6-F1
#
_entry.id   AF-A0A3A0G1V6-F1
#
_cell.length_a   1.000
_cell.length_b   1.000
_cell.length_c   1.000
_cell.angle_alpha   90.00
_cell.angle_beta   90.00
_cell.angle_gamma   90.00
#
_symmetry.space_group_name_H-M   'P 1'
#
loop_
_entity.id
_entity.type
_entity.pdbx_description
1 polymer ?
#
loop_
_entity_poly.entity_id
_entity_poly.type
_entity_poly.pdbx_seq_one_letter_code
_entity_poly.pdbx_strand_id
1 'polypeptide(L)'
;MGYRRTLIRFFTFLGGIYFFLKFVLPEHIGGSPSPQDPNVVSGGFKFSAYDSEISNGFVLVGTMALGLGLINILMVHGSKLAFLRKGWLNSLALLFGLVLMLIVSGREWVEGERSASSMKSLAVLREFHAKSAESLEAGSESAAYLQNLRTLSQEIQNRLNVIAQQAAAPFGTELEVLAEQTTHPLIHAANEMRERATDLSSQLMSMVIAEDRTAGFLLAESKKLDAALAALNDPARRILELGYRESLTKKIYDFLFSGLFISLGAAMFSLLGFYIAAAAYRAFRMKSPESALMMTAALVVMLGQIPFGIWIWDEFPALRLWLLQVPSAAASRAIEIGAAVAGLVMAFRMWLSIESESFK
;
A
#
# COMPACT_ATOMS: atom_id res chain seq x y z
N MET A 1 17.63 -23.91 28.94
CA MET A 1 17.40 -22.51 28.51
C MET A 1 18.47 -21.95 27.55
N GLY A 2 19.74 -22.41 27.60
CA GLY A 2 20.81 -21.87 26.72
C GLY A 2 20.66 -22.15 25.22
N TYR A 3 20.17 -23.34 24.84
CA TYR A 3 20.09 -23.75 23.43
C TYR A 3 19.23 -22.81 22.57
N ARG A 4 18.15 -22.25 23.13
CA ARG A 4 17.26 -21.32 22.42
C ARG A 4 17.99 -20.05 21.97
N ARG A 5 18.82 -19.47 22.84
CA ARG A 5 19.63 -18.28 22.52
C ARG A 5 20.73 -18.60 21.51
N THR A 6 21.35 -19.77 21.61
CA THR A 6 22.37 -20.22 20.65
C THR A 6 21.77 -20.45 19.27
N LEU A 7 20.60 -21.08 19.19
CA LEU A 7 19.89 -21.33 17.94
C LEU A 7 19.54 -20.03 17.23
N ILE A 8 19.02 -19.04 17.98
CA ILE A 8 18.72 -17.70 17.45
C ILE A 8 19.97 -17.07 16.85
N ARG A 9 21.06 -16.98 17.64
CA ARG A 9 22.30 -16.35 17.18
C ARG A 9 22.84 -17.04 15.93
N PHE A 10 22.74 -18.37 15.87
CA PHE A 10 23.19 -19.16 14.72
C PHE A 10 22.39 -18.84 13.46
N PHE A 11 21.05 -18.89 13.51
CA PHE A 11 20.21 -18.58 12.35
C PHE A 11 20.30 -17.10 11.94
N THR A 12 20.42 -16.18 12.91
CA THR A 12 20.66 -14.77 12.62
C THR A 12 22.00 -14.52 11.95
N PHE A 13 23.04 -15.16 12.44
CA PHE A 13 24.36 -15.05 11.85
C PHE A 13 24.38 -15.62 10.42
N LEU A 14 23.74 -16.76 10.19
CA LEU A 14 23.58 -17.36 8.85
C LEU A 14 22.79 -16.48 7.88
N GLY A 15 21.73 -15.83 8.37
CA GLY A 15 20.97 -14.88 7.59
C GLY A 15 21.79 -13.65 7.19
N GLY A 16 22.50 -13.05 8.14
CA GLY A 16 23.36 -11.89 7.90
C GLY A 16 24.55 -12.22 6.99
N ILE A 17 25.19 -13.38 7.18
CA ILE A 17 26.32 -13.79 6.35
C ILE A 17 25.88 -14.08 4.91
N TYR A 18 24.68 -14.64 4.69
CA TYR A 18 24.17 -14.86 3.33
C TYR A 18 24.05 -13.56 2.55
N PHE A 19 23.40 -12.53 3.12
CA PHE A 19 23.25 -11.25 2.44
C PHE A 19 24.59 -10.52 2.28
N PHE A 20 25.50 -10.66 3.24
CA PHE A 20 26.88 -10.17 3.10
C PHE A 20 27.60 -10.83 1.92
N LEU A 21 27.53 -12.17 1.83
CA LEU A 21 28.16 -12.92 0.75
C LEU A 21 27.52 -12.63 -0.60
N LYS A 22 26.20 -12.48 -0.67
CA LYS A 22 25.49 -12.04 -1.89
C LYS A 22 25.99 -10.69 -2.39
N PHE A 23 26.33 -9.81 -1.45
CA PHE A 23 26.81 -8.47 -1.77
C PHE A 23 28.28 -8.45 -2.18
N VAL A 24 29.13 -9.26 -1.53
CA VAL A 24 30.58 -9.27 -1.77
C VAL A 24 30.96 -10.17 -2.95
N LEU A 25 30.25 -11.28 -3.16
CA LEU A 25 30.58 -12.25 -4.20
C LEU A 25 29.97 -11.85 -5.55
N PRO A 26 30.64 -12.17 -6.66
CA PRO A 26 30.06 -12.04 -7.99
C PRO A 26 28.84 -12.97 -8.13
N GLU A 27 27.87 -12.57 -8.97
CA GLU A 27 26.59 -13.29 -9.12
C GLU A 27 26.79 -14.75 -9.56
N HIS A 28 27.84 -15.00 -10.35
CA HIS A 28 28.27 -16.33 -10.78
C HIS A 28 29.67 -16.61 -10.24
N ILE A 29 29.81 -17.74 -9.53
CA ILE A 29 31.09 -18.23 -9.03
C ILE A 29 31.53 -19.35 -9.96
N GLY A 30 32.52 -19.05 -10.80
CA GLY A 30 32.93 -19.90 -11.93
C GLY A 30 32.00 -19.79 -13.14
N GLY A 31 32.34 -20.49 -14.23
CA GLY A 31 31.63 -20.41 -15.51
C GLY A 31 32.44 -19.66 -16.57
N SER A 32 32.07 -19.86 -17.84
CA SER A 32 32.69 -19.15 -18.96
C SER A 32 31.70 -18.14 -19.56
N PRO A 33 32.11 -16.89 -19.83
CA PRO A 33 31.28 -15.92 -20.52
C PRO A 33 30.88 -16.44 -21.90
N SER A 34 29.65 -16.18 -22.31
CA SER A 34 29.20 -16.49 -23.67
C SER A 34 30.05 -15.72 -24.69
N PRO A 35 30.47 -16.33 -25.80
CA PRO A 35 31.20 -15.64 -26.86
C PRO A 35 30.41 -14.48 -27.49
N GLN A 36 29.09 -14.46 -27.35
CA GLN A 36 28.18 -13.49 -27.97
C GLN A 36 27.74 -12.37 -27.02
N ASP A 37 27.78 -12.60 -25.70
CA ASP A 37 27.51 -11.58 -24.68
C ASP A 37 28.35 -11.89 -23.42
N PRO A 38 29.33 -11.03 -23.08
CA PRO A 38 30.18 -11.22 -21.90
C PRO A 38 29.40 -11.23 -20.58
N ASN A 39 28.17 -10.70 -20.54
CA ASN A 39 27.33 -10.65 -19.34
C ASN A 39 26.53 -11.95 -19.13
N VAL A 40 26.48 -12.84 -20.12
CA VAL A 40 25.78 -14.13 -20.02
C VAL A 40 26.81 -15.23 -19.73
N VAL A 41 26.92 -15.62 -18.47
CA VAL A 41 27.86 -16.66 -18.03
C VAL A 41 27.20 -18.04 -18.14
N SER A 42 27.84 -18.95 -18.86
CA SER A 42 27.40 -20.33 -19.07
C SER A 42 28.18 -21.28 -18.14
N GLY A 43 27.45 -22.05 -17.33
CA GLY A 43 28.04 -22.91 -16.30
C GLY A 43 28.52 -22.13 -15.06
N GLY A 44 28.89 -22.84 -13.99
CA GLY A 44 29.22 -22.23 -12.69
C GLY A 44 28.04 -22.19 -11.71
N PHE A 45 28.32 -21.83 -10.45
CA PHE A 45 27.31 -21.73 -9.40
C PHE A 45 26.76 -20.29 -9.34
N LYS A 46 25.46 -20.12 -9.56
CA LYS A 46 24.78 -18.83 -9.39
C LYS A 46 24.43 -18.63 -7.91
N PHE A 47 25.11 -17.72 -7.22
CA PHE A 47 24.95 -17.51 -5.78
C PHE A 47 23.53 -17.06 -5.40
N SER A 48 22.85 -16.35 -6.31
CA SER A 48 21.46 -15.88 -6.15
C SER A 48 20.40 -16.93 -6.48
N ALA A 49 20.77 -18.19 -6.75
CA ALA A 49 19.82 -19.24 -7.14
C ALA A 49 18.74 -19.53 -6.08
N TYR A 50 19.05 -19.34 -4.79
CA TYR A 50 18.12 -19.59 -3.66
C TYR A 50 17.64 -18.30 -2.98
N ASP A 51 17.80 -17.16 -3.65
CA ASP A 51 17.53 -15.86 -3.05
C ASP A 51 16.05 -15.65 -2.74
N SER A 52 15.17 -16.16 -3.59
CA SER A 52 13.72 -16.15 -3.37
C SER A 52 13.33 -16.90 -2.12
N GLU A 53 13.88 -18.09 -1.91
CA GLU A 53 13.55 -18.99 -0.80
C GLU A 53 14.04 -18.39 0.51
N ILE A 54 15.26 -17.87 0.52
CA ILE A 54 15.84 -17.22 1.70
C ILE A 54 15.05 -15.96 2.02
N SER A 55 14.80 -15.10 1.04
CA SER A 55 14.02 -13.87 1.22
C SER A 55 12.59 -14.15 1.70
N ASN A 56 11.91 -15.16 1.14
CA ASN A 56 10.59 -15.60 1.60
C ASN A 56 10.64 -16.11 3.04
N GLY A 57 11.70 -16.82 3.43
CA GLY A 57 11.94 -17.24 4.82
C GLY A 57 12.06 -16.04 5.76
N PHE A 58 12.79 -14.99 5.36
CA PHE A 58 12.87 -13.74 6.12
C PHE A 58 11.52 -13.02 6.21
N VAL A 59 10.77 -12.92 5.12
CA VAL A 59 9.42 -12.34 5.10
C VAL A 59 8.51 -13.10 6.05
N LEU A 60 8.56 -14.44 6.06
CA LEU A 60 7.77 -15.27 6.97
C LEU A 60 8.14 -15.01 8.44
N VAL A 61 9.43 -14.94 8.77
CA VAL A 61 9.85 -14.59 10.14
C VAL A 61 9.40 -13.18 10.51
N GLY A 62 9.47 -12.23 9.57
CA GLY A 62 9.00 -10.86 9.76
C GLY A 62 7.49 -10.76 10.00
N THR A 63 6.68 -11.49 9.22
CA THR A 63 5.22 -11.52 9.41
C THR A 63 4.83 -12.18 10.73
N MET A 64 5.53 -13.24 11.15
CA MET A 64 5.35 -13.82 12.48
C MET A 64 5.74 -12.84 13.59
N ALA A 65 6.84 -12.10 13.43
CA ALA A 65 7.30 -11.12 14.40
C ALA A 65 6.27 -9.99 14.64
N LEU A 66 5.53 -9.58 13.60
CA LEU A 66 4.42 -8.64 13.75
C LEU A 66 3.33 -9.20 14.69
N GLY A 67 2.92 -10.46 14.49
CA GLY A 67 1.93 -11.11 15.34
C GLY A 67 2.39 -11.25 16.80
N LEU A 68 3.66 -11.61 16.99
CA LEU A 68 4.27 -11.71 18.32
C LEU A 68 4.40 -10.34 19.00
N GLY A 69 4.72 -9.29 18.24
CA GLY A 69 4.74 -7.92 18.74
C GLY A 69 3.38 -7.49 19.28
N LEU A 70 2.30 -7.81 18.57
CA LEU A 70 0.93 -7.55 19.03
C LEU A 70 0.61 -8.33 20.31
N ILE A 71 0.92 -9.62 20.36
CA ILE A 71 0.72 -10.45 21.55
C ILE A 71 1.52 -9.92 22.74
N ASN A 72 2.76 -9.47 22.51
CA ASN A 72 3.62 -8.91 23.54
C ASN A 72 3.02 -7.63 24.13
N ILE A 73 2.55 -6.72 23.27
CA ILE A 73 1.84 -5.50 23.72
C ILE A 73 0.63 -5.88 24.59
N LEU A 74 -0.19 -6.84 24.13
CA LEU A 74 -1.36 -7.31 24.86
C LEU A 74 -1.00 -7.95 26.21
N MET A 75 0.02 -8.80 26.28
CA MET A 75 0.44 -9.43 27.54
C MET A 75 1.03 -8.42 28.51
N VAL A 76 1.97 -7.59 28.06
CA VAL A 76 2.70 -6.65 28.92
C VAL A 76 1.78 -5.55 29.44
N HIS A 77 0.98 -4.94 28.56
CA HIS A 77 0.09 -3.86 28.96
C HIS A 77 -1.23 -4.39 29.54
N GLY A 78 -1.70 -5.56 29.09
CA GLY A 78 -2.89 -6.20 29.64
C GLY A 78 -2.68 -6.68 31.07
N SER A 79 -1.50 -7.23 31.39
CA SER A 79 -1.18 -7.59 32.79
C SER A 79 -1.09 -6.35 33.71
N LYS A 80 -0.53 -5.23 33.22
CA LYS A 80 -0.53 -3.97 33.98
C LYS A 80 -1.95 -3.48 34.28
N LEU A 81 -2.87 -3.64 33.34
CA LEU A 81 -4.28 -3.27 33.50
C LEU A 81 -5.01 -4.23 34.45
N ALA A 82 -4.88 -5.54 34.25
CA ALA A 82 -5.54 -6.57 35.05
C ALA A 82 -5.12 -6.54 36.53
N PHE A 83 -3.84 -6.23 36.80
CA PHE A 83 -3.28 -6.15 38.15
C PHE A 83 -3.12 -4.71 38.64
N LEU A 84 -3.69 -3.71 37.96
CA LEU A 84 -3.64 -2.27 38.31
C LEU A 84 -2.24 -1.80 38.75
N ARG A 85 -1.20 -2.23 38.01
CA ARG A 85 0.19 -1.90 38.34
C ARG A 85 0.49 -0.43 38.04
N LYS A 86 1.65 0.06 38.52
CA LYS A 86 2.10 1.44 38.26
C LYS A 86 2.09 1.76 36.76
N GLY A 87 1.41 2.84 36.38
CA GLY A 87 1.26 3.25 34.97
C GLY A 87 0.17 2.49 34.19
N TRP A 88 -0.80 1.86 34.87
CA TRP A 88 -1.93 1.18 34.23
C TRP A 88 -2.76 2.12 33.34
N LEU A 89 -2.92 3.39 33.71
CA LEU A 89 -3.65 4.38 32.89
C LEU A 89 -3.06 4.54 31.49
N ASN A 90 -1.73 4.64 31.38
CA ASN A 90 -1.04 4.74 30.09
C ASN A 90 -1.21 3.44 29.28
N SER A 91 -1.23 2.30 29.97
CA SER A 91 -1.44 1.00 29.34
C SER A 91 -2.88 0.84 28.84
N LEU A 92 -3.86 1.37 29.59
CA LEU A 92 -5.26 1.45 29.15
C LEU A 92 -5.38 2.31 27.90
N ALA A 93 -4.80 3.51 27.90
CA ALA A 93 -4.83 4.41 26.76
C ALA A 93 -4.21 3.78 25.51
N LEU A 94 -3.07 3.09 25.66
CA LEU A 94 -2.41 2.37 24.56
C LEU A 94 -3.29 1.25 24.00
N LEU A 95 -3.80 0.37 24.86
CA LEU A 95 -4.63 -0.77 24.44
C LEU A 95 -5.96 -0.32 23.83
N PHE A 96 -6.58 0.70 24.42
CA PHE A 96 -7.78 1.32 23.87
C PHE A 96 -7.50 1.92 22.50
N GLY A 97 -6.44 2.71 22.35
CA GLY A 97 -6.06 3.31 21.07
C GLY A 97 -5.76 2.27 20.00
N LEU A 98 -5.08 1.17 20.36
CA LEU A 98 -4.81 0.04 19.47
C LEU A 98 -6.12 -0.61 18.99
N VAL A 99 -7.03 -0.96 19.91
CA VAL A 99 -8.31 -1.59 19.57
C VAL A 99 -9.19 -0.65 18.75
N LEU A 100 -9.26 0.63 19.13
CA LEU A 100 -9.99 1.66 18.40
C LEU A 100 -9.48 1.77 16.96
N MET A 101 -8.16 1.89 16.78
CA MET A 101 -7.56 2.00 15.44
C MET A 101 -7.73 0.72 14.62
N LEU A 102 -7.64 -0.47 15.21
CA LEU A 102 -7.89 -1.72 14.51
C LEU A 102 -9.34 -1.83 14.02
N ILE A 103 -10.31 -1.45 14.85
CA ILE A 103 -11.72 -1.46 14.48
C ILE A 103 -11.99 -0.44 13.37
N VAL A 104 -11.53 0.79 13.54
CA VAL A 104 -11.75 1.87 12.57
C VAL A 104 -11.07 1.56 11.24
N SER A 105 -9.81 1.14 11.24
CA SER A 105 -9.08 0.78 10.02
C SER A 105 -9.67 -0.45 9.34
N GLY A 106 -10.10 -1.46 10.11
CA GLY A 106 -10.77 -2.63 9.54
C GLY A 106 -12.09 -2.27 8.87
N ARG A 107 -12.86 -1.33 9.45
CA ARG A 107 -14.08 -0.82 8.83
C ARG A 107 -13.80 0.04 7.60
N GLU A 108 -12.80 0.91 7.66
CA GLU A 108 -12.38 1.74 6.52
C GLU A 108 -11.99 0.86 5.32
N TRP A 109 -11.21 -0.19 5.58
CA TRP A 109 -10.84 -1.17 4.55
C TRP A 109 -12.06 -1.88 3.95
N VAL A 110 -13.01 -2.35 4.77
CA VAL A 110 -14.22 -3.01 4.28
C VAL A 110 -15.09 -2.07 3.46
N GLU A 111 -15.25 -0.81 3.87
CA GLU A 111 -16.00 0.20 3.10
C GLU A 111 -15.31 0.56 1.78
N GLY A 112 -13.97 0.67 1.79
CA GLY A 112 -13.16 0.86 0.58
C GLY A 112 -13.33 -0.31 -0.40
N GLU A 113 -13.23 -1.55 0.08
CA GLU A 113 -13.40 -2.74 -0.77
C GLU A 113 -14.84 -2.88 -1.29
N ARG A 114 -15.86 -2.52 -0.50
CA ARG A 114 -17.25 -2.47 -0.98
C ARG A 114 -17.40 -1.50 -2.14
N SER A 115 -16.84 -0.29 -2.04
CA SER A 115 -16.87 0.72 -3.11
C SER A 115 -16.12 0.25 -4.36
N ALA A 116 -14.94 -0.36 -4.19
CA ALA A 116 -14.17 -0.93 -5.29
C ALA A 116 -14.88 -2.12 -5.97
N SER A 117 -15.53 -2.99 -5.18
CA SER A 117 -16.30 -4.13 -5.68
C SER A 117 -17.51 -3.68 -6.50
N SER A 118 -18.25 -2.66 -6.04
CA SER A 118 -19.36 -2.07 -6.79
C SER A 118 -18.91 -1.55 -8.17
N MET A 119 -17.74 -0.92 -8.26
CA MET A 119 -17.15 -0.51 -9.54
C MET A 119 -16.76 -1.69 -10.43
N LYS A 120 -16.12 -2.73 -9.87
CA LYS A 120 -15.79 -3.96 -10.61
C LYS A 120 -17.05 -4.62 -11.16
N SER A 121 -18.16 -4.58 -10.42
CA SER A 121 -19.42 -5.21 -10.85
C SER A 121 -20.01 -4.58 -12.12
N LEU A 122 -19.88 -3.26 -12.32
CA LEU A 122 -20.28 -2.59 -13.56
C LEU A 122 -19.38 -2.99 -14.74
N ALA A 123 -18.07 -3.08 -14.49
CA ALA A 123 -17.12 -3.53 -15.51
C ALA A 123 -17.42 -4.97 -15.97
N VAL A 124 -17.79 -5.87 -15.04
CA VAL A 124 -18.20 -7.25 -15.35
C VAL A 124 -19.43 -7.30 -16.25
N LEU A 125 -20.42 -6.41 -16.04
CA LEU A 125 -21.61 -6.35 -16.91
C LEU A 125 -21.27 -5.92 -18.34
N ARG A 126 -20.34 -4.97 -18.48
CA ARG A 126 -19.82 -4.56 -19.78
C ARG A 126 -19.06 -5.71 -20.46
N GLU A 127 -18.21 -6.43 -19.71
CA GLU A 127 -17.48 -7.59 -20.24
C GLU A 127 -18.44 -8.71 -20.66
N PHE A 128 -19.49 -8.98 -19.89
CA PHE A 128 -20.54 -9.93 -20.23
C PHE A 128 -21.25 -9.55 -21.54
N HIS A 129 -21.58 -8.26 -21.71
CA HIS A 129 -22.14 -7.75 -22.96
C HIS A 129 -21.18 -7.94 -24.13
N ALA A 130 -19.91 -7.57 -23.98
CA ALA A 130 -18.89 -7.70 -25.03
C ALA A 130 -18.72 -9.17 -25.47
N LYS A 131 -18.63 -10.11 -24.52
CA LYS A 131 -18.56 -11.55 -24.81
C LYS A 131 -19.83 -12.08 -25.47
N SER A 132 -20.99 -11.55 -25.11
CA SER A 132 -22.27 -11.91 -25.76
C SER A 132 -22.32 -11.43 -27.21
N ALA A 133 -21.79 -10.24 -27.50
CA ALA A 133 -21.69 -9.72 -28.86
C ALA A 133 -20.67 -10.52 -29.70
N GLU A 134 -19.51 -10.85 -29.14
CA GLU A 134 -18.51 -11.71 -29.80
C GLU A 134 -19.09 -13.09 -30.15
N SER A 135 -19.88 -13.67 -29.25
CA SER A 135 -20.57 -14.94 -29.52
C SER A 135 -21.56 -14.81 -30.67
N LEU A 136 -22.25 -13.67 -30.82
CA LEU A 136 -23.14 -13.40 -31.94
C LEU A 136 -22.37 -13.26 -33.26
N GLU A 137 -21.20 -12.61 -33.24
CA GLU A 137 -20.28 -12.54 -34.39
C GLU A 137 -19.79 -13.92 -34.82
N ALA A 138 -19.52 -14.81 -33.86
CA ALA A 138 -19.11 -16.19 -34.10
C ALA A 138 -20.24 -17.11 -34.63
N GLY A 139 -21.46 -16.57 -34.84
CA GLY A 139 -22.58 -17.28 -35.43
C GLY A 139 -23.55 -17.93 -34.43
N SER A 140 -23.53 -17.53 -33.16
CA SER A 140 -24.57 -17.96 -32.21
C SER A 140 -25.95 -17.37 -32.54
N GLU A 141 -27.00 -17.98 -31.99
CA GLU A 141 -28.38 -17.58 -32.29
C GLU A 141 -28.72 -16.18 -31.74
N SER A 142 -29.32 -15.33 -32.58
CA SER A 142 -29.84 -14.02 -32.17
C SER A 142 -30.78 -14.09 -30.96
N ALA A 143 -31.54 -15.19 -30.81
CA ALA A 143 -32.44 -15.40 -29.68
C ALA A 143 -31.69 -15.49 -28.34
N ALA A 144 -30.52 -16.14 -28.32
CA ALA A 144 -29.67 -16.25 -27.14
C ALA A 144 -29.06 -14.89 -26.75
N TYR A 145 -28.63 -14.10 -27.74
CA TYR A 145 -28.16 -12.73 -27.51
C TYR A 145 -29.27 -11.85 -26.90
N LEU A 146 -30.49 -11.91 -27.44
CA LEU A 146 -31.64 -11.17 -26.91
C LEU A 146 -32.01 -11.62 -25.48
N GLN A 147 -31.87 -12.91 -25.16
CA GLN A 147 -32.05 -13.40 -23.79
C GLN A 147 -30.99 -12.81 -22.85
N ASN A 148 -29.72 -12.80 -23.26
CA ASN A 148 -28.63 -12.18 -22.50
C ASN A 148 -28.87 -10.70 -22.27
N LEU A 149 -29.41 -9.96 -23.26
CA LEU A 149 -29.76 -8.54 -23.10
C LEU A 149 -30.86 -8.31 -22.07
N ARG A 150 -31.87 -9.19 -21.98
CA ARG A 150 -32.91 -9.11 -20.94
C ARG A 150 -32.31 -9.32 -19.55
N THR A 151 -31.45 -10.32 -19.39
CA THR A 151 -30.74 -10.57 -18.13
C THR A 151 -29.84 -9.41 -17.75
N LEU A 152 -29.10 -8.86 -18.72
CA LEU A 152 -28.24 -7.71 -18.56
C LEU A 152 -29.04 -6.48 -18.08
N SER A 153 -30.20 -6.20 -18.68
CA SER A 153 -31.07 -5.10 -18.26
C SER A 153 -31.49 -5.20 -16.79
N GLN A 154 -31.93 -6.39 -16.36
CA GLN A 154 -32.33 -6.60 -14.97
C GLN A 154 -31.14 -6.40 -14.02
N GLU A 155 -29.97 -6.92 -14.39
CA GLU A 155 -28.81 -6.87 -13.52
C GLU A 155 -28.19 -5.48 -13.44
N ILE A 156 -28.20 -4.70 -14.52
CA ILE A 156 -27.80 -3.29 -14.51
C ILE A 156 -28.66 -2.52 -13.50
N GLN A 157 -29.98 -2.66 -13.56
CA GLN A 157 -30.88 -1.97 -12.63
C GLN A 157 -30.59 -2.37 -11.17
N ASN A 158 -30.38 -3.65 -10.91
CA ASN A 158 -30.01 -4.14 -9.58
C ASN A 158 -28.70 -3.50 -9.09
N ARG A 159 -27.65 -3.47 -9.92
CA ARG A 159 -26.33 -2.92 -9.55
C ARG A 159 -26.37 -1.41 -9.36
N LEU A 160 -27.07 -0.68 -10.21
CA LEU A 160 -27.25 0.76 -10.07
C LEU A 160 -27.98 1.10 -8.77
N ASN A 161 -29.01 0.33 -8.39
CA ASN A 161 -29.71 0.50 -7.12
C ASN A 161 -28.79 0.26 -5.91
N VAL A 162 -27.93 -0.77 -5.96
CA VAL A 162 -26.95 -1.03 -4.90
C VAL A 162 -25.95 0.12 -4.78
N ILE A 163 -25.45 0.65 -5.90
CA ILE A 163 -24.53 1.79 -5.92
C ILE A 163 -25.21 3.04 -5.32
N ALA A 164 -26.45 3.33 -5.73
CA ALA A 164 -27.20 4.47 -5.22
C ALA A 164 -27.43 4.36 -3.71
N GLN A 165 -27.86 3.19 -3.22
CA GLN A 165 -28.05 2.95 -1.78
C GLN A 165 -26.75 3.08 -0.99
N GLN A 166 -25.66 2.51 -1.50
CA GLN A 166 -24.35 2.57 -0.85
C GLN A 166 -23.85 4.01 -0.73
N ALA A 167 -23.97 4.80 -1.79
CA ALA A 167 -23.48 6.17 -1.79
C ALA A 167 -24.40 7.15 -1.04
N ALA A 168 -25.69 6.86 -0.95
CA ALA A 168 -26.66 7.66 -0.20
C ALA A 168 -26.60 7.41 1.32
N ALA A 169 -26.17 6.21 1.76
CA ALA A 169 -26.17 5.81 3.17
C ALA A 169 -25.50 6.80 4.14
N PRO A 170 -24.37 7.46 3.82
CA PRO A 170 -23.72 8.44 4.69
C PRO A 170 -24.56 9.69 4.97
N PHE A 171 -25.43 10.08 4.04
CA PHE A 171 -26.15 11.35 4.09
C PHE A 171 -27.44 11.25 4.90
N GLY A 172 -28.04 10.06 5.03
CA GLY A 172 -29.23 9.83 5.84
C GLY A 172 -30.34 10.87 5.57
N THR A 173 -30.72 11.62 6.62
CA THR A 173 -31.74 12.69 6.54
C THR A 173 -31.28 13.94 5.79
N GLU A 174 -29.97 14.18 5.68
CA GLU A 174 -29.43 15.34 4.94
C GLU A 174 -29.63 15.19 3.43
N LEU A 175 -29.86 13.96 2.95
CA LEU A 175 -30.05 13.70 1.52
C LEU A 175 -31.25 14.45 0.94
N GLU A 176 -32.33 14.64 1.71
CA GLU A 176 -33.52 15.37 1.28
C GLU A 176 -33.18 16.85 1.03
N VAL A 177 -32.42 17.46 1.95
CA VAL A 177 -31.96 18.84 1.82
C VAL A 177 -30.96 18.98 0.67
N LEU A 178 -30.04 18.01 0.53
CA LEU A 178 -29.08 17.99 -0.56
C LEU A 178 -29.77 17.84 -1.91
N ALA A 179 -30.84 17.05 -2.02
CA ALA A 179 -31.58 16.84 -3.26
C ALA A 179 -32.14 18.15 -3.85
N GLU A 180 -32.40 19.16 -3.02
CA GLU A 180 -32.81 20.50 -3.46
C GLU A 180 -31.63 21.32 -4.04
N GLN A 181 -30.40 20.94 -3.74
CA GLN A 181 -29.17 21.60 -4.20
C GLN A 181 -28.61 20.93 -5.46
N THR A 182 -29.15 21.31 -6.62
CA THR A 182 -28.74 20.76 -7.93
C THR A 182 -27.26 20.96 -8.27
N THR A 183 -26.59 21.93 -7.65
CA THR A 183 -25.15 22.20 -7.81
C THR A 183 -24.26 21.31 -6.93
N HIS A 184 -24.83 20.58 -5.97
CA HIS A 184 -24.06 19.73 -5.08
C HIS A 184 -23.40 18.58 -5.88
N PRO A 185 -22.08 18.32 -5.73
CA PRO A 185 -21.37 17.34 -6.56
C PRO A 185 -21.97 15.94 -6.56
N LEU A 186 -22.50 15.48 -5.42
CA LEU A 186 -23.17 14.19 -5.31
C LEU A 186 -24.45 14.15 -6.14
N ILE A 187 -25.26 15.22 -6.07
CA ILE A 187 -26.56 15.29 -6.72
C ILE A 187 -26.39 15.46 -8.22
N HIS A 188 -25.43 16.28 -8.64
CA HIS A 188 -25.05 16.40 -10.04
C HIS A 188 -24.63 15.03 -10.61
N ALA A 189 -23.73 14.31 -9.92
CA ALA A 189 -23.29 13.00 -10.38
C ALA A 189 -24.44 11.97 -10.37
N ALA A 190 -25.31 11.99 -9.37
CA ALA A 190 -26.50 11.13 -9.28
C ALA A 190 -27.50 11.39 -10.41
N ASN A 191 -27.74 12.65 -10.75
CA ASN A 191 -28.59 13.03 -11.87
C ASN A 191 -28.00 12.57 -13.20
N GLU A 192 -26.69 12.76 -13.39
CA GLU A 192 -25.97 12.28 -14.59
C GLU A 192 -26.02 10.74 -14.70
N MET A 193 -25.86 10.02 -13.59
CA MET A 193 -26.00 8.57 -13.55
C MET A 193 -27.41 8.12 -13.91
N ARG A 194 -28.43 8.81 -13.38
CA ARG A 194 -29.83 8.53 -13.66
C ARG A 194 -30.18 8.76 -15.12
N GLU A 195 -29.74 9.86 -15.71
CA GLU A 195 -29.94 10.18 -17.12
C GLU A 195 -29.33 9.09 -18.02
N ARG A 196 -28.06 8.71 -17.77
CA ARG A 196 -27.39 7.65 -18.53
C ARG A 196 -28.04 6.28 -18.33
N ALA A 197 -28.52 5.99 -17.14
CA ALA A 197 -29.23 4.74 -16.86
C ALA A 197 -30.59 4.68 -17.59
N THR A 198 -31.31 5.80 -17.67
CA THR A 198 -32.57 5.89 -18.42
C THR A 198 -32.33 5.74 -19.92
N ASP A 199 -31.33 6.43 -20.48
CA ASP A 199 -30.93 6.28 -21.88
C ASP A 199 -30.57 4.82 -22.20
N LEU A 200 -29.70 4.20 -21.40
CA LEU A 200 -29.32 2.80 -21.52
C LEU A 200 -30.52 1.85 -21.46
N SER A 201 -31.43 2.05 -20.51
CA SER A 201 -32.64 1.23 -20.39
C SER A 201 -33.54 1.37 -21.62
N SER A 202 -33.61 2.57 -22.22
CA SER A 202 -34.39 2.81 -23.43
C SER A 202 -33.78 2.12 -24.64
N GLN A 203 -32.45 2.18 -24.81
CA GLN A 203 -31.72 1.49 -25.87
C GLN A 203 -31.90 -0.03 -25.76
N LEU A 204 -31.72 -0.60 -24.56
CA LEU A 204 -31.94 -2.02 -24.30
C LEU A 204 -33.38 -2.45 -24.65
N MET A 205 -34.38 -1.66 -24.25
CA MET A 205 -35.78 -1.97 -24.57
C MET A 205 -36.06 -1.91 -26.08
N SER A 206 -35.48 -0.95 -26.80
CA SER A 206 -35.61 -0.84 -28.24
C SER A 206 -35.01 -2.05 -28.98
N MET A 207 -33.86 -2.54 -28.52
CA MET A 207 -33.21 -3.74 -29.08
C MET A 207 -34.02 -5.01 -28.82
N VAL A 208 -34.62 -5.15 -27.63
CA VAL A 208 -35.39 -6.34 -27.25
C VAL A 208 -36.72 -6.45 -28.03
N ILE A 209 -37.31 -5.32 -28.41
CA ILE A 209 -38.61 -5.24 -29.10
C ILE A 209 -38.47 -5.15 -30.63
N ALA A 210 -37.25 -4.93 -31.14
CA ALA A 210 -37.00 -4.79 -32.57
C ALA A 210 -37.56 -5.96 -33.41
N GLU A 211 -38.22 -5.61 -34.51
CA GLU A 211 -38.72 -6.57 -35.51
C GLU A 211 -37.57 -7.19 -36.30
N ASP A 212 -36.55 -6.40 -36.62
CA ASP A 212 -35.30 -6.88 -37.22
C ASP A 212 -34.43 -7.56 -36.15
N ARG A 213 -34.24 -8.87 -36.31
CA ARG A 213 -33.43 -9.72 -35.41
C ARG A 213 -32.19 -10.28 -36.12
N THR A 214 -31.81 -9.68 -37.24
CA THR A 214 -30.60 -10.10 -37.96
C THR A 214 -29.37 -9.83 -37.11
N ALA A 215 -28.39 -10.73 -37.18
CA ALA A 215 -27.14 -10.58 -36.44
C ALA A 215 -26.43 -9.25 -36.79
N GLY A 216 -26.46 -8.83 -38.06
CA GLY A 216 -25.88 -7.55 -38.50
C GLY A 216 -26.49 -6.32 -37.82
N PHE A 217 -27.82 -6.25 -37.72
CA PHE A 217 -28.50 -5.16 -37.01
C PHE A 217 -28.14 -5.15 -35.52
N LEU A 218 -28.23 -6.32 -34.86
CA LEU A 218 -27.95 -6.45 -33.43
C LEU A 218 -26.49 -6.11 -33.09
N LEU A 219 -25.53 -6.48 -33.94
CA LEU A 219 -24.13 -6.13 -33.78
C LEU A 219 -23.86 -4.64 -33.95
N ALA A 220 -24.54 -3.97 -34.90
CA ALA A 220 -24.42 -2.52 -35.06
C ALA A 220 -24.92 -1.78 -33.81
N GLU A 221 -26.05 -2.22 -33.25
CA GLU A 221 -26.64 -1.62 -32.05
C GLU A 221 -25.86 -1.98 -30.78
N SER A 222 -25.22 -3.16 -30.72
CA SER A 222 -24.34 -3.57 -29.62
C SER A 222 -23.19 -2.59 -29.38
N LYS A 223 -22.66 -1.95 -30.43
CA LYS A 223 -21.58 -0.96 -30.30
C LYS A 223 -22.04 0.30 -29.57
N LYS A 224 -23.28 0.74 -29.81
CA LYS A 224 -23.89 1.87 -29.09
C LYS A 224 -24.16 1.48 -27.64
N LEU A 225 -24.65 0.26 -27.42
CA LEU A 225 -24.88 -0.29 -26.09
C LEU A 225 -23.59 -0.37 -25.26
N ASP A 226 -22.45 -0.78 -25.85
CA ASP A 226 -21.16 -0.79 -25.16
C ASP A 226 -20.72 0.62 -24.74
N ALA A 227 -20.92 1.62 -25.61
CA ALA A 227 -20.63 3.02 -25.28
C ALA A 227 -21.53 3.55 -24.15
N ALA A 228 -22.83 3.21 -24.17
CA ALA A 228 -23.78 3.57 -23.12
C ALA A 228 -23.41 2.91 -21.77
N LEU A 229 -23.01 1.64 -21.77
CA LEU A 229 -22.50 0.94 -20.58
C LEU A 229 -21.21 1.56 -20.05
N ALA A 230 -20.27 1.88 -20.94
CA ALA A 230 -19.01 2.52 -20.56
C ALA A 230 -19.24 3.90 -19.92
N ALA A 231 -20.25 4.63 -20.40
CA ALA A 231 -20.62 5.94 -19.88
C ALA A 231 -21.14 5.88 -18.44
N LEU A 232 -21.59 4.74 -17.91
CA LEU A 232 -22.01 4.65 -16.51
C LEU A 232 -20.85 4.73 -15.51
N ASN A 233 -19.63 4.38 -15.92
CA ASN A 233 -18.51 4.19 -15.00
C ASN A 233 -18.10 5.48 -14.27
N ASP A 234 -18.02 6.59 -14.98
CA ASP A 234 -17.54 7.85 -14.41
C ASP A 234 -18.50 8.44 -13.35
N PRO A 235 -19.82 8.61 -13.61
CA PRO A 235 -20.73 9.09 -12.58
C PRO A 235 -20.87 8.09 -11.42
N ALA A 236 -20.87 6.77 -11.70
CA ALA A 236 -20.89 5.75 -10.64
C ALA A 236 -19.67 5.86 -9.71
N ARG A 237 -18.48 6.06 -10.27
CA ARG A 237 -17.25 6.27 -9.51
C ARG A 237 -17.34 7.52 -8.63
N ARG A 238 -17.77 8.65 -9.19
CA ARG A 238 -17.90 9.92 -8.46
C ARG A 238 -18.88 9.80 -7.29
N ILE A 239 -20.03 9.16 -7.50
CA ILE A 239 -21.04 8.95 -6.46
C ILE A 239 -20.49 8.08 -5.32
N LEU A 240 -19.86 6.95 -5.65
CA LEU A 240 -19.25 6.05 -4.66
C LEU A 240 -18.10 6.73 -3.91
N GLU A 241 -17.27 7.51 -4.60
CA GLU A 241 -16.15 8.24 -3.99
C GLU A 241 -16.65 9.31 -3.02
N LEU A 242 -17.66 10.08 -3.41
CA LEU A 242 -18.26 11.11 -2.54
C LEU A 242 -18.96 10.48 -1.34
N GLY A 243 -19.74 9.41 -1.54
CA GLY A 243 -20.33 8.66 -0.43
C GLY A 243 -19.26 8.09 0.51
N TYR A 244 -18.20 7.51 -0.04
CA TYR A 244 -17.09 6.99 0.76
C TYR A 244 -16.38 8.08 1.58
N ARG A 245 -16.10 9.23 0.97
CA ARG A 245 -15.45 10.37 1.65
C ARG A 245 -16.32 10.93 2.78
N GLU A 246 -17.62 10.99 2.57
CA GLU A 246 -18.56 11.52 3.55
C GLU A 246 -18.93 10.50 4.65
N SER A 247 -18.52 9.24 4.48
CA SER A 247 -18.81 8.18 5.45
C SER A 247 -18.24 8.52 6.84
N LEU A 248 -19.02 8.19 7.87
CA LEU A 248 -18.61 8.40 9.25
C LEU A 248 -17.30 7.64 9.55
N THR A 249 -17.16 6.43 9.02
CA THR A 249 -15.95 5.62 9.18
C THR A 249 -14.74 6.33 8.58
N LYS A 250 -14.85 6.90 7.37
CA LYS A 250 -13.75 7.62 6.74
C LYS A 250 -13.38 8.89 7.50
N LYS A 251 -14.37 9.68 7.94
CA LYS A 251 -14.15 10.88 8.77
C LYS A 251 -13.46 10.55 10.09
N ILE A 252 -13.90 9.50 10.78
CA ILE A 252 -13.28 9.04 12.03
C ILE A 252 -11.85 8.54 11.76
N TYR A 253 -11.64 7.76 10.70
CA TYR A 253 -10.32 7.30 10.31
C TYR A 253 -9.37 8.48 10.03
N ASP A 254 -9.78 9.45 9.22
CA ASP A 254 -8.95 10.60 8.86
C ASP A 254 -8.61 11.45 10.09
N PHE A 255 -9.57 11.61 11.01
CA PHE A 255 -9.32 12.29 12.28
C PHE A 255 -8.29 11.55 13.15
N LEU A 256 -8.46 10.24 13.36
CA LEU A 256 -7.56 9.46 14.21
C LEU A 256 -6.18 9.22 13.58
N PHE A 257 -6.14 8.97 12.27
CA PHE A 257 -4.91 8.68 11.56
C PHE A 257 -4.18 9.95 11.17
N SER A 258 -4.77 10.78 10.31
CA SER A 258 -4.12 11.98 9.80
C SER A 258 -4.08 13.09 10.86
N GLY A 259 -5.18 13.29 11.58
CA GLY A 259 -5.25 14.32 12.63
C GLY A 259 -4.37 14.01 13.83
N LEU A 260 -4.51 12.82 14.43
CA LEU A 260 -3.82 12.47 15.67
C LEU A 260 -2.49 11.72 15.42
N PHE A 261 -2.51 10.56 14.77
CA PHE A 261 -1.33 9.70 14.63
C PHE A 261 -0.20 10.36 13.81
N ILE A 262 -0.50 10.90 12.63
CA ILE A 262 0.50 11.56 11.79
C ILE A 262 1.05 12.81 12.48
N SER A 263 0.19 13.68 13.02
CA SER A 263 0.62 14.93 13.68
C SER A 263 1.50 14.67 14.90
N LEU A 264 1.14 13.68 15.73
CA LEU A 264 1.96 13.29 16.89
C LEU A 264 3.30 12.68 16.45
N GLY A 265 3.29 11.88 15.38
CA GLY A 265 4.51 11.38 14.74
C GLY A 265 5.41 12.52 14.23
N ALA A 266 4.83 13.53 13.57
CA ALA A 266 5.55 14.70 13.10
C ALA A 266 6.17 15.51 14.25
N ALA A 267 5.49 15.63 15.38
CA ALA A 267 6.04 16.26 16.58
C ALA A 267 7.25 15.48 17.13
N MET A 268 7.17 14.14 17.18
CA MET A 268 8.28 13.29 17.59
C MET A 268 9.49 13.41 16.64
N PHE A 269 9.25 13.40 15.33
CA PHE A 269 10.31 13.58 14.33
C PHE A 269 10.91 14.98 14.34
N SER A 270 10.10 16.02 14.56
CA SER A 270 10.58 17.39 14.73
C SER A 270 11.51 17.51 15.94
N LEU A 271 11.11 16.92 17.07
CA LEU A 271 11.94 16.89 18.28
C LEU A 271 13.23 16.09 18.07
N LEU A 272 13.14 14.95 17.38
CA LEU A 272 14.31 14.15 17.01
C LEU A 272 15.27 14.96 16.12
N GLY A 273 14.76 15.66 15.11
CA GLY A 273 15.55 16.53 14.24
C GLY A 273 16.25 17.64 15.03
N PHE A 274 15.53 18.32 15.92
CA PHE A 274 16.11 19.32 16.80
C PHE A 274 17.24 18.75 17.67
N TYR A 275 17.04 17.57 18.28
CA TYR A 275 18.06 16.94 19.10
C TYR A 275 19.26 16.46 18.31
N ILE A 276 19.08 15.94 17.09
CA ILE A 276 20.19 15.58 16.20
C ILE A 276 21.01 16.82 15.87
N ALA A 277 20.38 17.92 15.47
CA ALA A 277 21.08 19.18 15.18
C ALA A 277 21.83 19.71 16.41
N ALA A 278 21.17 19.72 17.58
CA ALA A 278 21.78 20.17 18.82
C ALA A 278 22.92 19.25 19.31
N ALA A 279 22.81 17.93 19.11
CA ALA A 279 23.88 16.98 19.40
C ALA A 279 25.05 17.13 18.44
N ALA A 280 24.77 17.27 17.14
CA ALA A 280 25.77 17.53 16.11
C ALA A 280 26.56 18.80 16.42
N TYR A 281 25.90 19.94 16.69
CA TYR A 281 26.57 21.18 17.08
C TYR A 281 27.47 21.01 18.31
N ARG A 282 27.01 20.26 19.32
CA ARG A 282 27.81 19.96 20.53
C ARG A 282 29.00 19.03 20.24
N ALA A 283 28.85 18.09 19.31
CA ALA A 283 29.89 17.15 18.91
C ALA A 283 30.94 17.78 17.98
N PHE A 284 30.57 18.75 17.15
CA PHE A 284 31.43 19.46 16.18
C PHE A 284 32.42 20.46 16.80
N ARG A 285 32.78 20.32 18.08
CA ARG A 285 33.93 21.06 18.62
C ARG A 285 35.20 20.43 18.04
N MET A 286 35.89 21.11 17.14
CA MET A 286 37.19 20.66 16.60
C MET A 286 38.18 20.48 17.75
N LYS A 287 38.31 19.24 18.22
CA LYS A 287 39.19 18.84 19.32
C LYS A 287 40.29 17.88 18.89
N SER A 288 40.19 17.34 17.67
CA SER A 288 41.15 16.38 17.12
C SER A 288 41.25 16.51 15.60
N PRO A 289 42.37 16.07 14.98
CA PRO A 289 42.52 16.07 13.53
C PRO A 289 41.48 15.18 12.81
N GLU A 290 41.02 14.10 13.44
CA GLU A 290 39.97 13.23 12.90
C GLU A 290 38.62 13.95 12.83
N SER A 291 38.30 14.74 13.85
CA SER A 291 37.07 15.53 13.90
C SER A 291 37.10 16.67 12.87
N ALA A 292 38.27 17.25 12.62
CA ALA A 292 38.48 18.23 11.55
C ALA A 292 38.26 17.60 10.16
N LEU A 293 38.81 16.41 9.91
CA LEU A 293 38.60 15.66 8.66
C LEU A 293 37.12 15.38 8.42
N MET A 294 36.40 14.91 9.44
CA MET A 294 34.95 14.66 9.35
C MET A 294 34.15 15.93 9.06
N MET A 295 34.52 17.05 9.68
CA MET A 295 33.86 18.34 9.46
C MET A 295 34.11 18.88 8.05
N THR A 296 35.33 18.77 7.53
CA THR A 296 35.66 19.13 6.15
C THR A 296 34.90 18.27 5.16
N ALA A 297 34.85 16.96 5.36
CA ALA A 297 34.08 16.05 4.51
C ALA A 297 32.57 16.41 4.52
N ALA A 298 32.01 16.70 5.68
CA ALA A 298 30.61 17.12 5.80
C ALA A 298 30.32 18.46 5.08
N LEU A 299 31.22 19.45 5.21
CA LEU A 299 31.11 20.73 4.51
C LEU A 299 31.15 20.56 2.98
N VAL A 300 32.07 19.73 2.47
CA VAL A 300 32.16 19.41 1.04
C VAL A 300 30.88 18.76 0.54
N VAL A 301 30.33 17.80 1.29
CA VAL A 301 29.07 17.13 0.93
C VAL A 301 27.88 18.11 0.94
N MET A 302 27.83 19.04 1.92
CA MET A 302 26.80 20.07 1.98
C MET A 302 26.90 21.06 0.82
N LEU A 303 28.11 21.51 0.47
CA LEU A 303 28.35 22.39 -0.68
C LEU A 303 27.95 21.73 -2.00
N GLY A 304 28.23 20.44 -2.17
CA GLY A 304 27.78 19.69 -3.34
C GLY A 304 26.27 19.39 -3.35
N GLN A 305 25.54 19.55 -2.24
CA GLN A 305 24.07 19.34 -2.19
C GLN A 305 23.29 20.56 -2.63
N ILE A 306 23.80 21.75 -2.32
CA ILE A 306 23.08 23.00 -2.52
C ILE A 306 23.27 23.46 -3.97
N PRO A 307 22.23 24.03 -4.61
CA PRO A 307 22.32 24.51 -5.99
C PRO A 307 23.44 25.53 -6.23
N PHE A 308 23.81 26.29 -5.20
CA PHE A 308 24.86 27.32 -5.24
C PHE A 308 26.29 26.78 -5.32
N GLY A 309 26.53 25.49 -5.00
CA GLY A 309 27.88 24.92 -4.99
C GLY A 309 28.58 24.98 -6.34
N ILE A 310 27.82 24.83 -7.42
CA ILE A 310 28.31 24.83 -8.81
C ILE A 310 29.01 26.16 -9.14
N TRP A 311 28.49 27.29 -8.64
CA TRP A 311 29.07 28.61 -8.90
C TRP A 311 30.44 28.81 -8.24
N ILE A 312 30.79 28.00 -7.24
CA ILE A 312 32.10 28.02 -6.59
C ILE A 312 33.05 27.07 -7.33
N TRP A 313 32.59 25.85 -7.61
CA TRP A 313 33.35 24.84 -8.35
C TRP A 313 32.40 23.79 -8.94
N ASP A 314 32.46 23.61 -10.25
CA ASP A 314 31.54 22.75 -11.01
C ASP A 314 31.62 21.26 -10.62
N GLU A 315 32.73 20.81 -10.02
CA GLU A 315 32.95 19.41 -9.64
C GLU A 315 32.52 19.07 -8.20
N PHE A 316 32.03 20.04 -7.41
CA PHE A 316 31.51 19.76 -6.07
C PHE A 316 30.43 18.65 -6.06
N PRO A 317 29.47 18.61 -7.00
CA PRO A 317 28.50 17.51 -7.09
C PRO A 317 29.15 16.14 -7.34
N ALA A 318 30.19 16.07 -8.18
CA ALA A 318 30.90 14.83 -8.47
C ALA A 318 31.69 14.34 -7.24
N LEU A 319 32.37 15.25 -6.54
CA LEU A 319 33.11 14.93 -5.30
C LEU A 319 32.17 14.47 -4.18
N ARG A 320 31.01 15.13 -4.03
CA ARG A 320 29.94 14.71 -3.12
C ARG A 320 29.47 13.30 -3.47
N LEU A 321 29.19 13.01 -4.74
CA LEU A 321 28.75 11.69 -5.19
C LEU A 321 29.79 10.62 -4.86
N TRP A 322 31.06 10.87 -5.13
CA TRP A 322 32.14 9.93 -4.80
C TRP A 322 32.23 9.65 -3.29
N LEU A 323 32.18 10.70 -2.45
CA LEU A 323 32.18 10.57 -0.98
C LEU A 323 30.98 9.75 -0.47
N LEU A 324 29.80 9.95 -1.07
CA LEU A 324 28.59 9.24 -0.69
C LEU A 324 28.57 7.78 -1.20
N GLN A 325 29.06 7.53 -2.40
CA GLN A 325 28.94 6.22 -3.06
C GLN A 325 30.08 5.25 -2.73
N VAL A 326 31.24 5.74 -2.30
CA VAL A 326 32.40 4.88 -2.01
C VAL A 326 32.64 4.79 -0.49
N PRO A 327 33.17 5.81 0.22
CA PRO A 327 33.37 5.74 1.67
C PRO A 327 32.06 5.61 2.46
N SER A 328 31.09 6.49 2.21
CA SER A 328 29.85 6.50 2.99
C SER A 328 29.01 5.26 2.72
N ALA A 329 28.96 4.76 1.49
CA ALA A 329 28.28 3.51 1.16
C ALA A 329 28.92 2.30 1.86
N ALA A 330 30.25 2.25 1.98
CA ALA A 330 30.91 1.19 2.75
C ALA A 330 30.49 1.21 4.23
N ALA A 331 30.42 2.42 4.83
CA ALA A 331 29.97 2.60 6.21
C ALA A 331 28.47 2.31 6.39
N SER A 332 27.61 2.78 5.47
CA SER A 332 26.16 2.54 5.53
C SER A 332 25.84 1.06 5.43
N ARG A 333 26.54 0.32 4.56
CA ARG A 333 26.42 -1.15 4.45
C ARG A 333 26.75 -1.84 5.77
N ALA A 334 27.80 -1.42 6.47
CA ALA A 334 28.15 -1.98 7.78
C ALA A 334 27.05 -1.70 8.84
N ILE A 335 26.50 -0.48 8.83
CA ILE A 335 25.39 -0.10 9.72
C ILE A 335 24.13 -0.90 9.41
N GLU A 336 23.76 -1.04 8.13
CA GLU A 336 22.60 -1.80 7.68
C GLU A 336 22.70 -3.28 8.10
N ILE A 337 23.88 -3.90 7.93
CA ILE A 337 24.13 -5.27 8.39
C ILE A 337 23.96 -5.35 9.91
N GLY A 338 24.57 -4.42 10.66
CA GLY A 338 24.46 -4.37 12.11
C GLY A 338 23.00 -4.20 12.58
N ALA A 339 22.24 -3.33 11.91
CA ALA A 339 20.84 -3.09 12.18
C ALA A 339 19.96 -4.29 11.82
N ALA A 340 20.21 -4.95 10.69
CA ALA A 340 19.49 -6.16 10.28
C ALA A 340 19.72 -7.31 11.26
N VAL A 341 20.97 -7.53 11.69
CA VAL A 341 21.32 -8.50 12.72
C VAL A 341 20.64 -8.15 14.04
N ALA A 342 20.70 -6.89 14.48
CA ALA A 342 20.03 -6.44 15.70
C ALA A 342 18.50 -6.62 15.63
N GLY A 343 17.89 -6.28 14.50
CA GLY A 343 16.46 -6.45 14.25
C GLY A 343 16.04 -7.91 14.31
N LEU A 344 16.81 -8.81 13.70
CA LEU A 344 16.52 -10.25 13.76
C LEU A 344 16.70 -10.81 15.17
N VAL A 345 17.72 -10.37 15.92
CA VAL A 345 17.89 -10.72 17.33
C VAL A 345 16.69 -10.26 18.16
N MET A 346 16.19 -9.04 17.94
CA MET A 346 15.01 -8.54 18.64
C MET A 346 13.74 -9.31 18.27
N ALA A 347 13.52 -9.59 16.99
CA ALA A 347 12.40 -10.40 16.51
C ALA A 347 12.38 -11.79 17.17
N PHE A 348 13.52 -12.45 17.21
CA PHE A 348 13.66 -13.75 17.88
C PHE A 348 13.53 -13.68 19.41
N ARG A 349 14.03 -12.62 20.05
CA ARG A 349 13.85 -12.40 21.49
C ARG A 349 12.39 -12.24 21.85
N MET A 350 11.64 -11.48 21.04
CA MET A 350 10.19 -11.34 21.17
C MET A 350 9.49 -12.68 20.92
N TRP A 351 9.85 -13.41 19.85
CA TRP A 351 9.24 -14.71 19.53
C TRP A 351 9.40 -15.73 20.66
N LEU A 352 10.61 -15.90 21.16
CA LEU A 352 10.86 -16.89 22.21
C LEU A 352 10.52 -16.38 23.61
N SER A 353 9.91 -15.20 23.74
CA SER A 353 9.54 -14.55 25.01
C SER A 353 10.70 -14.54 26.01
N ILE A 354 11.91 -14.23 25.50
CA ILE A 354 13.14 -14.17 26.32
C ILE A 354 13.24 -12.82 27.03
N GLU A 355 12.41 -11.85 26.66
CA GLU A 355 12.20 -10.58 27.35
C GLU A 355 11.33 -10.75 28.61
N SER A 356 11.64 -11.75 29.43
CA SER A 356 11.27 -11.67 30.83
C SER A 356 12.25 -10.68 31.48
N GLU A 357 11.98 -9.38 31.36
CA GLU A 357 12.22 -8.59 32.56
C GLU A 357 11.41 -9.27 33.66
N SER A 358 12.13 -9.81 34.63
CA SER A 358 11.54 -10.53 35.74
C SER A 358 10.41 -9.67 36.28
N PHE A 359 9.21 -10.24 36.33
CA PHE A 359 8.20 -9.84 37.28
C PHE A 359 8.87 -9.75 38.66
N LYS A 360 9.24 -8.54 39.06
CA LYS A 360 9.51 -8.13 40.43
C LYS A 360 8.75 -6.84 40.68
#